data_AF-A0A0J1JN12-F1
#
_entry.id   AF-A0A0J1JN12-F1
#
_cell.length_a   1.000
_cell.length_b   1.000
_cell.length_c   1.000
_cell.angle_alpha   90.00
_cell.angle_beta   90.00
_cell.angle_gamma   90.00
#
_symmetry.space_group_name_H-M   'P 1'
#
loop_
_entity.id
_entity.type
_entity.pdbx_description
1 polymer ?
#
loop_
_entity_poly.entity_id
_entity_poly.type
_entity_poly.pdbx_seq_one_letter_code
_entity_poly.pdbx_strand_id
1 'polypeptide(L)'
;MAVSFRYGANGSYKSASAVWFDLLPNLRAGRVCITNVEGMQPLETIEKRLGEKFPDTTRLIRISSRNMEGVRLWQNWFCWAPIGSFLLIDECQDLFGKHVGFKMEKQQYRPFDEFEPYLPEGFRSLFESKWQPVDLSSIDPGELDDTGRTQYDETGRLLYPFEFNGAFMRHRKYNWDIVMLTPDFKQIPSEVKGCAEIARQHKNTDMMFRKRKPRVYEHHPTVTTTKPGANDLVYFQKVPIEVHLLYSSTGTGKQTKSGQSLALFKQPKLIFAFIIALLSIGYFIYALSGFFSDDSAAGSPAAEDVQADELTSVQSSVDSSRLVSDEESAPRSDGLAAGRGNGDHHQATGADAVRLGGLASFFPFNGAEQVYVSSVMVSRTDEKVDIDVLLKVVTDAGNFYMNKKHLMLTGVTYTVLDDCLVQIQKGQLIHFLTCPPHENGGSQQFAKSGGVNLDPIEKPQIALF
;
A
#
# COMPACT_ATOMS: atom_id res chain seq x y z
N MET A 1 8.49 -0.33 13.74
CA MET A 1 8.45 -1.50 14.64
C MET A 1 7.38 -2.47 14.16
N ALA A 2 7.74 -3.25 13.14
CA ALA A 2 6.91 -4.25 12.51
C ALA A 2 7.71 -5.54 12.23
N VAL A 3 7.05 -6.69 12.37
CA VAL A 3 7.45 -7.92 11.67
C VAL A 3 6.68 -7.97 10.35
N SER A 4 7.38 -8.19 9.23
CA SER A 4 6.75 -8.32 7.91
C SER A 4 7.42 -9.38 7.03
N PHE A 5 6.67 -9.91 6.08
CA PHE A 5 7.15 -10.89 5.11
C PHE A 5 7.19 -10.30 3.68
N ARG A 6 8.20 -10.69 2.89
CA ARG A 6 8.14 -10.60 1.42
C ARG A 6 8.38 -11.99 0.83
N TYR A 7 7.50 -12.47 -0.03
CA TYR A 7 7.63 -13.84 -0.56
C TYR A 7 7.33 -13.96 -2.05
N GLY A 8 7.92 -14.99 -2.68
CA GLY A 8 7.67 -15.31 -4.08
C GLY A 8 8.87 -15.93 -4.78
N ALA A 9 8.61 -16.68 -5.85
CA ALA A 9 9.60 -17.49 -6.57
C ALA A 9 10.88 -16.74 -6.97
N ASN A 10 11.98 -17.47 -7.16
CA ASN A 10 13.28 -16.88 -7.50
C ASN A 10 13.21 -16.04 -8.80
N GLY A 11 13.81 -14.86 -8.76
CA GLY A 11 13.63 -13.84 -9.81
C GLY A 11 12.36 -12.97 -9.67
N SER A 12 11.59 -13.08 -8.59
CA SER A 12 10.44 -12.22 -8.25
C SER A 12 10.79 -10.78 -7.89
N TYR A 13 12.07 -10.46 -7.71
CA TYR A 13 12.61 -9.25 -7.07
C TYR A 13 12.33 -9.14 -5.54
N LYS A 14 12.01 -10.25 -4.84
CA LYS A 14 11.77 -10.26 -3.37
C LYS A 14 12.89 -9.58 -2.57
N SER A 15 14.13 -10.04 -2.72
CA SER A 15 15.31 -9.56 -1.98
C SER A 15 15.76 -8.17 -2.44
N ALA A 16 15.64 -7.87 -3.74
CA ALA A 16 15.92 -6.54 -4.27
C ALA A 16 14.96 -5.49 -3.70
N SER A 17 13.66 -5.81 -3.60
CA SER A 17 12.71 -4.93 -2.95
C SER A 17 13.02 -4.74 -1.47
N ALA A 18 13.46 -5.79 -0.78
CA ALA A 18 13.81 -5.71 0.64
C ALA A 18 15.07 -4.85 0.91
N VAL A 19 16.14 -5.08 0.14
CA VAL A 19 17.39 -4.32 0.25
C VAL A 19 17.15 -2.83 -0.05
N TRP A 20 16.32 -2.51 -1.05
CA TRP A 20 16.09 -1.12 -1.44
C TRP A 20 15.04 -0.38 -0.60
N PHE A 21 13.92 -1.03 -0.26
CA PHE A 21 12.79 -0.36 0.39
C PHE A 21 12.69 -0.60 1.91
N ASP A 22 13.40 -1.58 2.46
CA ASP A 22 13.40 -1.85 3.91
C ASP A 22 14.79 -1.65 4.54
N LEU A 23 15.85 -2.28 4.01
CA LEU A 23 17.20 -2.18 4.59
C LEU A 23 17.81 -0.78 4.42
N LEU A 24 17.84 -0.25 3.19
CA LEU A 24 18.50 1.02 2.90
C LEU A 24 17.91 2.22 3.67
N PRO A 25 16.59 2.37 3.84
CA PRO A 25 16.03 3.40 4.74
C PRO A 25 16.49 3.27 6.19
N ASN A 26 16.65 2.04 6.73
CA ASN A 26 17.13 1.84 8.09
C ASN A 26 18.64 2.14 8.25
N LEU A 27 19.46 1.91 7.21
CA LEU A 27 20.85 2.37 7.16
C LEU A 27 20.95 3.91 7.14
N ARG A 28 20.06 4.58 6.40
CA ARG A 28 19.95 6.06 6.39
C ARG A 28 19.46 6.62 7.73
N ALA A 29 18.60 5.89 8.44
CA ALA A 29 18.08 6.25 9.76
C ALA A 29 19.04 5.99 10.94
N GLY A 30 20.33 5.77 10.70
CA GLY A 30 21.32 5.65 11.77
C GLY A 30 21.35 4.31 12.51
N ARG A 31 20.59 3.30 12.07
CA ARG A 31 20.34 2.06 12.84
C ARG A 31 21.43 1.01 12.68
N VAL A 32 21.44 0.08 13.64
CA VAL A 32 22.10 -1.22 13.52
C VAL A 32 21.24 -2.10 12.61
N CYS A 33 21.78 -2.52 11.48
CA CYS A 33 21.12 -3.40 10.51
C CYS A 33 21.85 -4.73 10.41
N ILE A 34 21.12 -5.84 10.51
CA ILE A 34 21.65 -7.21 10.55
C ILE A 34 21.04 -8.01 9.40
N THR A 35 21.86 -8.67 8.56
CA THR A 35 21.34 -9.42 7.41
C THR A 35 22.21 -10.60 6.96
N ASN A 36 21.58 -11.59 6.34
CA ASN A 36 22.20 -12.74 5.66
C ASN A 36 22.11 -12.70 4.13
N VAL A 37 21.56 -11.62 3.54
CA VAL A 37 21.39 -11.48 2.07
C VAL A 37 22.71 -11.78 1.35
N GLU A 38 22.68 -12.74 0.42
CA GLU A 38 23.90 -13.21 -0.26
C GLU A 38 24.61 -12.09 -1.02
N GLY A 39 25.93 -11.99 -0.85
CA GLY A 39 26.75 -10.99 -1.50
C GLY A 39 26.47 -9.53 -1.13
N MET A 40 25.74 -9.25 -0.04
CA MET A 40 25.54 -7.89 0.48
C MET A 40 26.90 -7.19 0.69
N GLN A 41 27.06 -6.00 0.12
CA GLN A 41 28.32 -5.26 0.16
C GLN A 41 28.64 -4.69 1.56
N PRO A 42 29.90 -4.38 1.88
CA PRO A 42 30.27 -3.60 3.07
C PRO A 42 29.65 -2.19 3.07
N LEU A 43 29.49 -1.59 4.25
CA LEU A 43 28.83 -0.27 4.41
C LEU A 43 29.49 0.82 3.55
N GLU A 44 30.81 0.98 3.68
CA GLU A 44 31.64 1.91 2.89
C GLU A 44 31.49 1.73 1.37
N THR A 45 31.25 0.48 0.95
CA THR A 45 31.07 0.13 -0.46
C THR A 45 29.66 0.46 -0.95
N ILE A 46 28.65 0.44 -0.07
CA ILE A 46 27.30 0.93 -0.35
C ILE A 46 27.32 2.45 -0.48
N GLU A 47 27.93 3.15 0.48
CA GLU A 47 28.11 4.61 0.48
C GLU A 47 28.76 5.08 -0.82
N LYS A 48 29.91 4.50 -1.17
CA LYS A 48 30.64 4.80 -2.42
C LYS A 48 29.86 4.47 -3.70
N ARG A 49 28.92 3.51 -3.67
CA ARG A 49 28.09 3.14 -4.85
C ARG A 49 26.82 3.96 -4.98
N LEU A 50 26.33 4.56 -3.90
CA LEU A 50 25.16 5.43 -3.89
C LEU A 50 25.52 6.91 -3.97
N GLY A 51 26.74 7.29 -3.57
CA GLY A 51 27.16 8.70 -3.48
C GLY A 51 26.65 9.41 -2.22
N GLU A 52 26.25 8.65 -1.19
CA GLU A 52 25.73 9.16 0.09
C GLU A 52 26.57 8.65 1.25
N LYS A 53 26.67 9.43 2.34
CA LYS A 53 27.25 9.00 3.62
C LYS A 53 26.12 8.68 4.60
N PHE A 54 26.22 7.59 5.34
CA PHE A 54 25.30 7.27 6.43
C PHE A 54 25.70 7.99 7.74
N PRO A 55 24.79 8.11 8.73
CA PRO A 55 25.14 8.58 10.07
C PRO A 55 26.21 7.69 10.72
N ASP A 56 27.11 8.29 11.52
CA ASP A 56 28.21 7.57 12.17
C ASP A 56 27.76 6.52 13.21
N THR A 57 26.47 6.47 13.54
CA THR A 57 25.83 5.41 14.35
C THR A 57 25.43 4.17 13.55
N THR A 58 25.32 4.25 12.23
CA THR A 58 24.89 3.14 11.36
C THR A 58 25.87 1.99 11.39
N ARG A 59 25.38 0.76 11.50
CA ARG A 59 26.19 -0.46 11.42
C ARG A 59 25.51 -1.48 10.52
N LEU A 60 26.26 -2.12 9.62
CA LEU A 60 25.77 -3.20 8.76
C LEU A 60 26.48 -4.51 9.10
N ILE A 61 25.82 -5.34 9.88
CA ILE A 61 26.28 -6.67 10.29
C ILE A 61 25.81 -7.69 9.25
N ARG A 62 26.74 -8.48 8.71
CA ARG A 62 26.48 -9.45 7.65
C ARG A 62 26.87 -10.85 8.13
N ILE A 63 25.89 -11.68 8.45
CA ILE A 63 26.08 -13.03 9.00
C ILE A 63 25.49 -14.02 8.00
N SER A 64 26.33 -14.86 7.38
CA SER A 64 25.88 -15.85 6.41
C SER A 64 25.07 -16.96 7.07
N SER A 65 23.92 -17.33 6.51
CA SER A 65 23.14 -18.52 6.91
C SER A 65 23.60 -19.82 6.21
N ARG A 66 24.74 -19.80 5.49
CA ARG A 66 25.25 -20.95 4.71
C ARG A 66 26.28 -21.82 5.45
N ASN A 67 26.38 -21.69 6.77
CA ASN A 67 27.25 -22.51 7.65
C ASN A 67 26.58 -22.71 9.02
N MET A 68 27.05 -23.69 9.81
CA MET A 68 26.39 -24.13 11.04
C MET A 68 26.29 -23.03 12.10
N GLU A 69 27.37 -22.31 12.37
CA GLU A 69 27.39 -21.24 13.38
C GLU A 69 26.54 -20.04 12.97
N GLY A 70 26.52 -19.72 11.68
CA GLY A 70 25.60 -18.75 11.10
C GLY A 70 24.13 -19.15 11.26
N VAL A 71 23.78 -20.42 11.03
CA VAL A 71 22.43 -20.94 11.30
C VAL A 71 22.10 -20.88 12.80
N ARG A 72 23.04 -21.25 13.69
CA ARG A 72 22.88 -21.15 15.15
C ARG A 72 22.62 -19.69 15.58
N LEU A 73 23.43 -18.74 15.10
CA LEU A 73 23.25 -17.31 15.32
C LEU A 73 21.85 -16.87 14.88
N TRP A 74 21.43 -17.18 13.64
CA TRP A 74 20.13 -16.78 13.12
C TRP A 74 18.93 -17.46 13.81
N GLN A 75 19.07 -18.69 14.30
CA GLN A 75 18.03 -19.36 15.10
C GLN A 75 17.92 -18.79 16.52
N ASN A 76 18.99 -18.18 17.04
CA ASN A 76 19.07 -17.58 18.38
C ASN A 76 19.26 -16.06 18.31
N TRP A 77 18.80 -15.41 17.22
CA TRP A 77 19.05 -13.99 16.94
C TRP A 77 18.65 -13.07 18.10
N PHE A 78 17.58 -13.42 18.80
CA PHE A 78 17.02 -12.68 19.93
C PHE A 78 17.89 -12.71 21.20
N CYS A 79 18.94 -13.54 21.26
CA CYS A 79 19.88 -13.59 22.39
C CYS A 79 21.06 -12.61 22.23
N TRP A 80 21.33 -12.13 21.01
CA TRP A 80 22.53 -11.32 20.71
C TRP A 80 22.27 -10.12 19.79
N ALA A 81 21.10 -9.99 19.16
CA ALA A 81 20.74 -8.78 18.41
C ALA A 81 20.59 -7.58 19.38
N PRO A 82 21.28 -6.45 19.18
CA PRO A 82 21.13 -5.27 20.06
C PRO A 82 19.71 -4.69 20.02
N ILE A 83 19.26 -4.06 21.11
CA ILE A 83 18.02 -3.28 21.16
C ILE A 83 18.02 -2.21 20.05
N GLY A 84 16.88 -1.99 19.39
CA GLY A 84 16.73 -1.01 18.30
C GLY A 84 17.15 -1.51 16.91
N SER A 85 17.65 -2.75 16.78
CA SER A 85 18.15 -3.30 15.52
C SER A 85 17.06 -3.54 14.48
N PHE A 86 17.42 -3.37 13.20
CA PHE A 86 16.65 -3.84 12.04
C PHE A 86 17.26 -5.15 11.52
N LEU A 87 16.42 -6.18 11.31
CA LEU A 87 16.84 -7.50 10.86
C LEU A 87 16.22 -7.83 9.49
N LEU A 88 17.04 -8.12 8.48
CA LEU A 88 16.61 -8.60 7.17
C LEU A 88 17.10 -10.03 6.93
N ILE A 89 16.17 -10.98 7.00
CA ILE A 89 16.44 -12.42 6.95
C ILE A 89 15.95 -12.98 5.61
N ASP A 90 16.85 -13.15 4.64
CA ASP A 90 16.58 -13.88 3.39
C ASP A 90 16.54 -15.40 3.59
N GLU A 91 15.84 -16.10 2.70
CA GLU A 91 15.65 -17.56 2.72
C GLU A 91 15.25 -18.12 4.11
N CYS A 92 14.38 -17.43 4.84
CA CYS A 92 14.11 -17.72 6.25
C CYS A 92 13.41 -19.07 6.52
N GLN A 93 12.91 -19.76 5.48
CA GLN A 93 12.45 -21.14 5.58
C GLN A 93 13.59 -22.13 5.88
N ASP A 94 14.82 -21.83 5.43
CA ASP A 94 16.01 -22.65 5.68
C ASP A 94 16.51 -22.49 7.13
N LEU A 95 15.96 -21.50 7.86
CA LEU A 95 16.29 -21.20 9.25
C LEU A 95 15.19 -21.62 10.23
N PHE A 96 13.93 -21.33 9.89
CA PHE A 96 12.76 -21.49 10.78
C PHE A 96 11.73 -22.52 10.31
N GLY A 97 11.97 -23.17 9.16
CA GLY A 97 11.05 -24.16 8.60
C GLY A 97 11.04 -25.46 9.40
N LYS A 98 9.86 -26.06 9.59
CA LYS A 98 9.72 -27.37 10.28
C LYS A 98 10.49 -28.50 9.55
N HIS A 99 10.83 -28.31 8.26
CA HIS A 99 11.59 -29.24 7.44
C HIS A 99 13.11 -29.24 7.71
N VAL A 100 13.70 -28.14 8.21
CA VAL A 100 15.11 -28.11 8.68
C VAL A 100 15.26 -28.57 10.13
N GLY A 101 14.22 -29.19 10.70
CA GLY A 101 14.20 -29.65 12.09
C GLY A 101 14.05 -28.53 13.12
N PHE A 102 13.78 -27.28 12.70
CA PHE A 102 13.56 -26.17 13.61
C PHE A 102 12.37 -26.46 14.55
N LYS A 103 12.62 -26.29 15.85
CA LYS A 103 11.64 -26.43 16.92
C LYS A 103 11.72 -25.19 17.80
N MET A 104 10.61 -24.46 17.86
CA MET A 104 10.53 -23.14 18.51
C MET A 104 10.69 -23.26 20.03
N GLU A 105 10.13 -24.33 20.60
CA GLU A 105 10.18 -24.68 22.02
C GLU A 105 11.62 -24.93 22.51
N LYS A 106 12.52 -25.31 21.58
CA LYS A 106 13.95 -25.53 21.86
C LYS A 106 14.80 -24.27 21.75
N GLN A 107 14.30 -23.17 21.18
CA GLN A 107 15.02 -21.90 21.10
C GLN A 107 14.71 -21.04 22.32
N GLN A 108 15.27 -21.46 23.46
CA GLN A 108 15.27 -20.73 24.73
C GLN A 108 16.46 -19.75 24.79
N TYR A 109 16.35 -18.74 25.64
CA TYR A 109 17.41 -17.75 25.89
C TYR A 109 18.72 -18.41 26.32
N ARG A 110 19.84 -17.79 25.90
CA ARG A 110 21.20 -18.15 26.32
C ARG A 110 22.03 -16.89 26.51
N PRO A 111 23.10 -16.92 27.34
CA PRO A 111 24.00 -15.79 27.52
C PRO A 111 24.60 -15.32 26.18
N PHE A 112 24.79 -14.01 26.04
CA PHE A 112 25.48 -13.39 24.90
C PHE A 112 26.85 -14.04 24.62
N ASP A 113 27.55 -14.44 25.69
CA ASP A 113 28.89 -15.04 25.68
C ASP A 113 28.96 -16.36 24.89
N GLU A 114 27.83 -17.09 24.69
CA GLU A 114 27.79 -18.27 23.80
C GLU A 114 27.93 -17.90 22.31
N PHE A 115 27.62 -16.66 21.95
CA PHE A 115 27.53 -16.18 20.57
C PHE A 115 28.68 -15.25 20.19
N GLU A 116 29.26 -14.52 21.15
CA GLU A 116 30.39 -13.60 20.93
C GLU A 116 31.53 -14.19 20.06
N PRO A 117 32.00 -15.44 20.24
CA PRO A 117 33.09 -16.00 19.42
C PRO A 117 32.77 -16.15 17.92
N TYR A 118 31.49 -16.03 17.54
CA TYR A 118 31.01 -16.15 16.16
C TYR A 118 30.53 -14.81 15.58
N LEU A 119 30.59 -13.74 16.39
CA LEU A 119 30.20 -12.38 16.02
C LEU A 119 31.44 -11.55 15.60
N PRO A 120 31.25 -10.40 14.92
CA PRO A 120 32.35 -9.50 14.59
C PRO A 120 33.15 -9.02 15.81
N GLU A 121 34.43 -8.70 15.60
CA GLU A 121 35.27 -8.10 16.64
C GLU A 121 34.65 -6.80 17.18
N GLY A 122 34.72 -6.61 18.50
CA GLY A 122 34.10 -5.47 19.18
C GLY A 122 32.56 -5.49 19.26
N PHE A 123 31.88 -6.55 18.78
CA PHE A 123 30.41 -6.58 18.79
C PHE A 123 29.80 -6.42 20.19
N ARG A 124 30.47 -6.91 21.25
CA ARG A 124 30.03 -6.70 22.64
C ARG A 124 29.84 -5.22 22.98
N SER A 125 30.76 -4.34 22.62
CA SER A 125 30.60 -2.91 22.91
C SER A 125 29.46 -2.28 22.10
N LEU A 126 29.18 -2.77 20.89
CA LEU A 126 28.01 -2.37 20.12
C LEU A 126 26.70 -2.85 20.78
N PHE A 127 26.65 -4.11 21.22
CA PHE A 127 25.52 -4.69 21.94
C PHE A 127 25.25 -3.94 23.24
N GLU A 128 26.28 -3.74 24.05
CA GLU A 128 26.18 -3.06 25.34
C GLU A 128 25.88 -1.56 25.19
N SER A 129 26.31 -0.89 24.11
CA SER A 129 25.93 0.50 23.79
C SER A 129 24.43 0.72 23.51
N LYS A 130 23.64 -0.34 23.40
CA LYS A 130 22.18 -0.28 23.23
C LYS A 130 21.41 -0.56 24.51
N TRP A 131 22.09 -0.84 25.62
CA TRP A 131 21.44 -0.79 26.93
C TRP A 131 21.13 0.66 27.31
N GLN A 132 19.88 0.89 27.67
CA GLN A 132 19.43 2.10 28.35
C GLN A 132 19.01 1.65 29.76
N PRO A 133 19.95 1.55 30.72
CA PRO A 133 19.63 1.08 32.06
C PRO A 133 18.75 2.10 32.77
N VAL A 134 17.68 1.62 33.41
CA VAL A 134 16.75 2.42 34.21
C VAL A 134 17.20 2.39 35.67
N ASP A 135 17.12 3.54 36.35
CA ASP A 135 17.36 3.59 37.79
C ASP A 135 16.23 2.84 38.53
N LEU A 136 16.57 1.67 39.06
CA LEU A 136 15.67 0.77 39.78
C LEU A 136 14.97 1.43 40.98
N SER A 137 15.54 2.50 41.56
CA SER A 137 14.92 3.25 42.67
C SER A 137 13.81 4.21 42.22
N SER A 138 13.73 4.48 40.92
CA SER A 138 12.78 5.43 40.29
C SER A 138 11.65 4.76 39.51
N ILE A 139 11.60 3.41 39.49
CA ILE A 139 10.61 2.63 38.76
C ILE A 139 9.18 2.91 39.29
N ASP A 140 8.24 3.08 38.37
CA ASP A 140 6.82 3.21 38.70
C ASP A 140 6.30 1.91 39.36
N PRO A 141 5.54 1.98 40.47
CA PRO A 141 5.01 0.79 41.14
C PRO A 141 4.17 -0.14 40.25
N GLY A 142 3.64 0.32 39.11
CA GLY A 142 2.93 -0.50 38.14
C GLY A 142 3.82 -1.37 37.23
N GLU A 143 5.15 -1.17 37.24
CA GLU A 143 6.11 -2.05 36.54
C GLU A 143 6.68 -3.18 37.42
N LEU A 144 6.32 -3.19 38.71
CA LEU A 144 6.59 -4.27 39.64
C LEU A 144 5.37 -5.20 39.70
N ASP A 145 5.54 -6.51 39.50
CA ASP A 145 4.46 -7.48 39.67
C ASP A 145 4.22 -7.85 41.14
N ASP A 146 3.05 -8.45 41.43
CA ASP A 146 2.69 -8.92 42.78
C ASP A 146 3.66 -9.99 43.35
N THR A 147 4.60 -10.51 42.55
CA THR A 147 5.66 -11.43 42.98
C THR A 147 6.99 -10.73 43.28
N GLY A 148 7.02 -9.39 43.20
CA GLY A 148 8.20 -8.56 43.44
C GLY A 148 9.20 -8.54 42.28
N ARG A 149 8.76 -8.85 41.06
CA ARG A 149 9.64 -8.88 39.87
C ARG A 149 9.34 -7.70 38.95
N THR A 150 10.38 -7.18 38.30
CA THR A 150 10.25 -6.14 37.27
C THR A 150 10.60 -6.71 35.89
N GLN A 151 10.51 -5.85 34.88
CA GLN A 151 11.00 -6.13 33.54
C GLN A 151 12.52 -5.93 33.35
N TYR A 152 13.27 -5.61 34.42
CA TYR A 152 14.70 -5.29 34.38
C TYR A 152 15.54 -6.28 35.18
N ASP A 153 16.84 -6.35 34.89
CA ASP A 153 17.82 -7.04 35.73
C ASP A 153 18.30 -6.18 36.91
N GLU A 154 19.14 -6.76 37.76
CA GLU A 154 19.76 -6.11 38.93
C GLU A 154 20.62 -4.87 38.58
N THR A 155 20.92 -4.66 37.30
CA THR A 155 21.68 -3.50 36.78
C THR A 155 20.79 -2.52 35.99
N GLY A 156 19.46 -2.67 36.07
CA GLY A 156 18.48 -1.81 35.40
C GLY A 156 18.33 -2.08 33.89
N ARG A 157 18.95 -3.12 33.34
CA ARG A 157 18.86 -3.45 31.90
C ARG A 157 17.58 -4.22 31.61
N LEU A 158 16.96 -3.95 30.46
CA LEU A 158 15.72 -4.61 30.04
C LEU A 158 15.95 -6.13 29.84
N LEU A 159 15.20 -6.97 30.57
CA LEU A 159 15.30 -8.42 30.42
C LEU A 159 14.98 -8.86 28.98
N TYR A 160 15.91 -9.56 28.35
CA TYR A 160 15.76 -10.10 26.99
C TYR A 160 14.71 -11.24 26.93
N PRO A 161 14.19 -11.59 25.75
CA PRO A 161 13.15 -12.61 25.63
C PRO A 161 13.66 -13.99 26.05
N PHE A 162 12.96 -14.63 27.00
CA PHE A 162 13.25 -15.99 27.45
C PHE A 162 13.15 -17.06 26.35
N GLU A 163 12.39 -16.82 25.29
CA GLU A 163 12.19 -17.76 24.17
C GLU A 163 11.93 -17.03 22.84
N PHE A 164 12.19 -17.74 21.74
CA PHE A 164 12.01 -17.25 20.37
C PHE A 164 10.59 -16.76 20.07
N ASN A 165 9.56 -17.45 20.56
CA ASN A 165 8.16 -17.01 20.36
C ASN A 165 7.90 -15.68 21.07
N GLY A 166 8.31 -15.57 22.33
CA GLY A 166 8.31 -14.33 23.10
C GLY A 166 9.08 -13.19 22.43
N ALA A 167 10.20 -13.48 21.75
CA ALA A 167 10.97 -12.49 20.99
C ALA A 167 10.17 -11.89 19.82
N PHE A 168 9.47 -12.71 19.05
CA PHE A 168 8.61 -12.25 17.96
C PHE A 168 7.36 -11.53 18.47
N MET A 169 6.67 -12.09 19.46
CA MET A 169 5.47 -11.48 20.06
C MET A 169 5.76 -10.13 20.73
N ARG A 170 6.96 -9.96 21.31
CA ARG A 170 7.36 -8.75 22.05
C ARG A 170 8.38 -7.88 21.29
N HIS A 171 8.59 -8.09 19.98
CA HIS A 171 9.61 -7.41 19.18
C HIS A 171 9.60 -5.88 19.32
N ARG A 172 8.41 -5.26 19.40
CA ARG A 172 8.24 -3.82 19.61
C ARG A 172 8.82 -3.32 20.93
N LYS A 173 8.84 -4.14 22.00
CA LYS A 173 9.42 -3.78 23.30
C LYS A 173 10.93 -3.51 23.23
N TYR A 174 11.62 -4.25 22.36
CA TYR A 174 13.06 -4.13 22.12
C TYR A 174 13.38 -3.25 20.90
N ASN A 175 12.38 -2.54 20.35
CA ASN A 175 12.48 -1.75 19.13
C ASN A 175 13.12 -2.51 17.95
N TRP A 176 12.81 -3.80 17.83
CA TRP A 176 13.23 -4.61 16.70
C TRP A 176 12.25 -4.46 15.53
N ASP A 177 12.80 -4.28 14.33
CA ASP A 177 12.05 -4.37 13.06
C ASP A 177 12.57 -5.58 12.29
N ILE A 178 11.68 -6.46 11.82
CA ILE A 178 12.06 -7.76 11.25
C ILE A 178 11.40 -7.94 9.88
N VAL A 179 12.22 -8.06 8.84
CA VAL A 179 11.78 -8.39 7.48
C VAL A 179 12.29 -9.78 7.12
N MET A 180 11.35 -10.68 6.85
CA MET A 180 11.62 -12.06 6.46
C MET A 180 11.31 -12.30 4.99
N LEU A 181 12.24 -12.93 4.27
CA LEU A 181 12.08 -13.27 2.86
C LEU A 181 12.06 -14.79 2.66
N THR A 182 11.18 -15.28 1.78
CA THR A 182 11.08 -16.71 1.47
C THR A 182 10.52 -16.94 0.06
N PRO A 183 10.93 -17.98 -0.69
CA PRO A 183 10.32 -18.32 -1.97
C PRO A 183 8.99 -19.06 -1.79
N ASP A 184 8.82 -19.79 -0.68
CA ASP A 184 7.59 -20.51 -0.33
C ASP A 184 7.12 -20.19 1.10
N PHE A 185 6.20 -19.23 1.17
CA PHE A 185 5.58 -18.79 2.40
C PHE A 185 4.84 -19.90 3.17
N LYS A 186 4.50 -21.04 2.55
CA LYS A 186 3.84 -22.16 3.27
C LYS A 186 4.75 -22.81 4.31
N GLN A 187 6.07 -22.82 4.08
CA GLN A 187 7.04 -23.55 4.91
C GLN A 187 7.34 -22.87 6.25
N ILE A 188 7.06 -21.57 6.35
CA ILE A 188 7.17 -20.79 7.59
C ILE A 188 6.06 -21.19 8.57
N PRO A 189 6.35 -21.43 9.87
CA PRO A 189 5.33 -21.75 10.86
C PRO A 189 4.25 -20.66 10.97
N SER A 190 2.99 -21.09 11.19
CA SER A 190 1.82 -20.25 11.53
C SER A 190 2.09 -19.31 12.71
N GLU A 191 2.87 -19.80 13.67
CA GLU A 191 3.27 -19.16 14.91
C GLU A 191 4.10 -17.88 14.62
N VAL A 192 5.09 -17.99 13.72
CA VAL A 192 5.91 -16.84 13.26
C VAL A 192 5.09 -15.90 12.36
N LYS A 193 4.14 -16.43 11.58
CA LYS A 193 3.23 -15.61 10.75
C LYS A 193 2.28 -14.75 11.58
N GLY A 194 1.75 -15.27 12.69
CA GLY A 194 0.82 -14.56 13.56
C GLY A 194 1.42 -13.31 14.21
N CYS A 195 2.75 -13.26 14.34
CA CYS A 195 3.48 -12.11 14.87
C CYS A 195 3.67 -10.97 13.85
N ALA A 196 3.38 -11.21 12.57
CA ALA A 196 3.64 -10.28 11.48
C ALA A 196 2.40 -9.46 11.09
N GLU A 197 2.62 -8.19 10.78
CA GLU A 197 1.55 -7.25 10.41
C GLU A 197 1.09 -7.45 8.97
N ILE A 198 2.04 -7.73 8.07
CA ILE A 198 1.82 -7.70 6.62
C ILE A 198 2.71 -8.71 5.89
N ALA A 199 2.12 -9.40 4.91
CA ALA A 199 2.83 -10.26 3.98
C ALA A 199 2.69 -9.72 2.56
N ARG A 200 3.82 -9.59 1.87
CA ARG A 200 3.94 -9.00 0.53
C ARG A 200 4.30 -10.07 -0.47
N GLN A 201 3.37 -10.48 -1.33
CA GLN A 201 3.65 -11.38 -2.43
C GLN A 201 4.29 -10.63 -3.61
N HIS A 202 5.53 -10.99 -3.95
CA HIS A 202 6.25 -10.51 -5.12
C HIS A 202 6.05 -11.46 -6.30
N LYS A 203 5.53 -10.96 -7.43
CA LYS A 203 5.48 -11.68 -8.70
C LYS A 203 6.19 -10.85 -9.77
N ASN A 204 7.17 -11.45 -10.44
CA ASN A 204 7.79 -10.86 -11.62
C ASN A 204 6.71 -10.67 -12.72
N THR A 205 6.66 -9.47 -13.29
CA THR A 205 5.75 -9.10 -14.38
C THR A 205 6.50 -8.33 -15.46
N ASP A 206 7.77 -8.70 -15.70
CA ASP A 206 8.62 -8.03 -16.66
C ASP A 206 8.21 -8.36 -18.11
N MET A 207 8.12 -7.32 -18.93
CA MET A 207 7.73 -7.33 -20.34
C MET A 207 8.66 -6.39 -21.12
N MET A 208 8.57 -6.36 -22.45
CA MET A 208 9.45 -5.58 -23.33
C MET A 208 9.67 -4.12 -22.87
N PHE A 209 8.59 -3.42 -22.49
CA PHE A 209 8.59 -2.02 -22.03
C PHE A 209 8.42 -1.86 -20.51
N ARG A 210 8.25 -2.95 -19.76
CA ARG A 210 7.99 -2.96 -18.31
C ARG A 210 9.06 -3.82 -17.64
N LYS A 211 10.19 -3.25 -17.24
CA LYS A 211 11.30 -3.99 -16.61
C LYS A 211 11.49 -3.56 -15.15
N ARG A 212 11.87 -4.50 -14.28
CA ARG A 212 11.99 -4.31 -12.82
C ARG A 212 10.76 -3.63 -12.20
N LYS A 213 9.56 -3.99 -12.65
CA LYS A 213 8.29 -3.54 -12.05
C LYS A 213 7.49 -4.78 -11.60
N PRO A 214 7.96 -5.53 -10.58
CA PRO A 214 7.20 -6.62 -9.99
C PRO A 214 5.82 -6.15 -9.52
N ARG A 215 4.84 -7.05 -9.62
CA ARG A 215 3.56 -6.91 -8.93
C ARG A 215 3.78 -7.29 -7.46
N VAL A 216 3.40 -6.39 -6.57
CA VAL A 216 3.32 -6.63 -5.13
C VAL A 216 1.84 -6.75 -4.76
N TYR A 217 1.49 -7.80 -4.03
CA TYR A 217 0.17 -7.99 -3.43
C TYR A 217 0.35 -8.06 -1.92
N GLU A 218 -0.27 -7.15 -1.19
CA GLU A 218 -0.19 -7.09 0.28
C GLU A 218 -1.45 -7.69 0.90
N HIS A 219 -1.26 -8.54 1.90
CA HIS A 219 -2.33 -9.19 2.66
C HIS A 219 -1.89 -9.50 4.09
N HIS A 220 -2.85 -9.84 4.95
CA HIS A 220 -2.55 -10.30 6.31
C HIS A 220 -1.82 -11.66 6.27
N PRO A 221 -0.76 -11.90 7.08
CA PRO A 221 0.07 -13.11 7.00
C PRO A 221 -0.64 -14.45 7.23
N THR A 222 -1.81 -14.45 7.85
CA THR A 222 -2.60 -15.67 8.10
C THR A 222 -3.53 -16.09 6.95
N VAL A 223 -3.64 -15.30 5.88
CA VAL A 223 -4.57 -15.57 4.76
C VAL A 223 -4.18 -16.84 3.98
N THR A 224 -5.08 -17.83 3.98
CA THR A 224 -4.90 -19.13 3.30
C THR A 224 -4.77 -19.01 1.77
N THR A 225 -5.46 -18.05 1.16
CA THR A 225 -5.52 -17.86 -0.29
C THR A 225 -4.51 -16.82 -0.78
N THR A 226 -3.38 -17.28 -1.31
CA THR A 226 -2.33 -16.42 -1.90
C THR A 226 -2.67 -15.90 -3.31
N LYS A 227 -3.95 -15.82 -3.68
CA LYS A 227 -4.44 -15.15 -4.90
C LYS A 227 -5.17 -13.88 -4.46
N PRO A 228 -4.93 -12.72 -5.11
CA PRO A 228 -5.65 -11.50 -4.79
C PRO A 228 -7.13 -11.59 -5.21
N GLY A 229 -8.02 -11.06 -4.37
CA GLY A 229 -9.38 -10.67 -4.73
C GLY A 229 -9.43 -9.34 -5.49
N ALA A 230 -10.64 -8.84 -5.74
CA ALA A 230 -10.85 -7.58 -6.46
C ALA A 230 -10.54 -6.33 -5.62
N ASN A 231 -10.75 -6.41 -4.30
CA ASN A 231 -10.55 -5.29 -3.36
C ASN A 231 -9.16 -5.30 -2.69
N ASP A 232 -8.28 -6.22 -3.08
CA ASP A 232 -6.99 -6.43 -2.43
C ASP A 232 -5.94 -5.39 -2.88
N LEU A 233 -5.05 -5.01 -1.96
CA LEU A 233 -4.01 -4.04 -2.23
C LEU A 233 -2.91 -4.63 -3.13
N VAL A 234 -3.07 -4.41 -4.45
CA VAL A 234 -2.15 -4.86 -5.49
C VAL A 234 -1.55 -3.66 -6.21
N TYR A 235 -0.23 -3.47 -6.08
CA TYR A 235 0.51 -2.39 -6.75
C TYR A 235 1.74 -2.91 -7.51
N PHE A 236 2.47 -2.01 -8.17
CA PHE A 236 3.66 -2.36 -8.94
C PHE A 236 4.83 -1.41 -8.60
N GLN A 237 5.74 -1.88 -7.76
CA GLN A 237 6.88 -1.10 -7.28
C GLN A 237 8.01 -1.16 -8.33
N LYS A 238 8.53 -0.01 -8.79
CA LYS A 238 9.71 0.02 -9.67
C LYS A 238 10.96 -0.18 -8.84
N VAL A 239 11.62 -1.33 -9.01
CA VAL A 239 12.92 -1.62 -8.42
C VAL A 239 14.01 -0.90 -9.23
N PRO A 240 14.86 -0.05 -8.62
CA PRO A 240 15.93 0.65 -9.34
C PRO A 240 17.04 -0.30 -9.84
N ILE A 241 18.00 0.19 -10.62
CA ILE A 241 19.15 -0.64 -11.08
C ILE A 241 20.16 -0.82 -9.95
N GLU A 242 20.31 0.25 -9.19
CA GLU A 242 21.33 0.55 -8.20
C GLU A 242 21.32 -0.46 -7.05
N VAL A 243 20.17 -1.07 -6.75
CA VAL A 243 20.06 -2.17 -5.77
C VAL A 243 20.91 -3.38 -6.14
N HIS A 244 21.08 -3.69 -7.43
CA HIS A 244 21.94 -4.79 -7.89
C HIS A 244 23.43 -4.44 -7.75
N LEU A 245 23.76 -3.22 -7.33
CA LEU A 245 25.10 -2.82 -6.88
C LEU A 245 25.26 -2.98 -5.36
N LEU A 246 24.18 -3.18 -4.59
CA LEU A 246 24.22 -3.29 -3.13
C LEU A 246 24.34 -4.75 -2.64
N TYR A 247 23.89 -5.72 -3.44
CA TYR A 247 24.02 -7.15 -3.15
C TYR A 247 24.16 -7.97 -4.45
N SER A 248 24.69 -9.20 -4.35
CA SER A 248 24.83 -10.10 -5.50
C SER A 248 23.66 -11.09 -5.54
N SER A 249 22.74 -10.94 -6.50
CA SER A 249 21.50 -11.71 -6.51
C SER A 249 21.61 -13.18 -6.94
N THR A 250 22.81 -13.68 -7.23
CA THR A 250 23.12 -15.11 -7.47
C THR A 250 24.63 -15.37 -7.35
N GLY A 251 25.04 -16.33 -6.52
CA GLY A 251 26.43 -16.84 -6.51
C GLY A 251 26.96 -17.41 -7.84
N THR A 252 26.10 -17.65 -8.84
CA THR A 252 26.48 -18.15 -10.19
C THR A 252 26.60 -17.05 -11.26
N GLY A 253 26.39 -15.78 -10.91
CA GLY A 253 26.67 -14.61 -11.76
C GLY A 253 25.88 -14.49 -13.08
N LYS A 254 24.88 -15.35 -13.35
CA LYS A 254 24.23 -15.47 -14.66
C LYS A 254 22.69 -15.58 -14.62
N GLN A 255 21.98 -14.74 -13.85
CA GLN A 255 20.51 -14.66 -13.94
C GLN A 255 19.95 -13.22 -13.94
N THR A 256 19.80 -12.64 -15.14
CA THR A 256 19.02 -11.40 -15.38
C THR A 256 18.01 -11.56 -16.52
N LYS A 257 17.70 -12.80 -16.93
CA LYS A 257 16.72 -13.13 -17.97
C LYS A 257 15.71 -14.18 -17.48
N SER A 258 14.83 -13.77 -16.57
CA SER A 258 13.63 -14.52 -16.18
C SER A 258 12.75 -14.78 -17.42
N GLY A 259 12.74 -16.02 -17.92
CA GLY A 259 12.29 -16.38 -19.28
C GLY A 259 10.80 -16.22 -19.63
N GLN A 260 9.98 -15.60 -18.77
CA GLN A 260 8.53 -15.47 -19.00
C GLN A 260 8.16 -14.40 -20.06
N SER A 261 9.03 -13.40 -20.29
CA SER A 261 8.74 -12.26 -21.18
C SER A 261 8.82 -12.55 -22.69
N LEU A 262 9.34 -13.73 -23.08
CA LEU A 262 9.59 -14.11 -24.47
C LEU A 262 8.55 -15.08 -25.06
N ALA A 263 7.55 -15.51 -24.28
CA ALA A 263 6.60 -16.54 -24.71
C ALA A 263 5.62 -16.06 -25.80
N LEU A 264 5.12 -14.82 -25.72
CA LEU A 264 4.11 -14.29 -26.64
C LEU A 264 4.64 -14.14 -28.09
N PHE A 265 5.76 -13.43 -28.27
CA PHE A 265 6.37 -13.21 -29.59
C PHE A 265 7.16 -14.41 -30.14
N LYS A 266 7.09 -15.57 -29.50
CA LYS A 266 7.66 -16.84 -30.00
C LYS A 266 6.60 -17.88 -30.42
N GLN A 267 5.31 -17.56 -30.35
CA GLN A 267 4.26 -18.45 -30.86
C GLN A 267 4.04 -18.22 -32.36
N PRO A 268 4.42 -19.16 -33.26
CA PRO A 268 4.33 -18.94 -34.70
C PRO A 268 2.89 -18.75 -35.18
N LYS A 269 1.92 -19.37 -34.51
CA LYS A 269 0.47 -19.19 -34.77
C LYS A 269 0.03 -17.72 -34.62
N LEU A 270 0.59 -17.00 -33.65
CA LEU A 270 0.24 -15.61 -33.33
C LEU A 270 0.88 -14.65 -34.35
N ILE A 271 2.11 -14.94 -34.77
CA ILE A 271 2.80 -14.22 -35.86
C ILE A 271 2.05 -14.41 -37.18
N PHE A 272 1.64 -15.64 -37.51
CA PHE A 272 0.88 -15.94 -38.73
C PHE A 272 -0.47 -15.22 -38.77
N ALA A 273 -1.21 -15.19 -37.65
CA ALA A 273 -2.44 -14.41 -37.53
C ALA A 273 -2.21 -12.90 -37.74
N PHE A 274 -1.10 -12.35 -37.23
CA PHE A 274 -0.76 -10.94 -37.42
C PHE A 274 -0.39 -10.60 -38.88
N ILE A 275 0.30 -11.51 -39.57
CA ILE A 275 0.60 -11.39 -41.00
C ILE A 275 -0.70 -11.44 -41.82
N ILE A 276 -1.61 -12.37 -41.53
CA ILE A 276 -2.92 -12.42 -42.21
C ILE A 276 -3.69 -11.12 -41.98
N ALA A 277 -3.77 -10.61 -40.75
CA ALA A 277 -4.46 -9.36 -40.46
C ALA A 277 -3.89 -8.16 -41.26
N LEU A 278 -2.56 -8.06 -41.37
CA LEU A 278 -1.91 -7.03 -42.20
C LEU A 278 -2.22 -7.19 -43.69
N LEU A 279 -2.24 -8.43 -44.21
CA LEU A 279 -2.62 -8.70 -45.60
C LEU A 279 -4.10 -8.37 -45.87
N SER A 280 -5.00 -8.67 -44.93
CA SER A 280 -6.41 -8.29 -45.01
C SER A 280 -6.61 -6.77 -45.03
N ILE A 281 -5.89 -6.03 -44.18
CA ILE A 281 -5.92 -4.56 -44.16
C ILE A 281 -5.34 -3.98 -45.46
N GLY A 282 -4.22 -4.51 -45.96
CA GLY A 282 -3.63 -4.10 -47.22
C GLY A 282 -4.56 -4.33 -48.42
N TYR A 283 -5.22 -5.50 -48.48
CA TYR A 283 -6.21 -5.80 -49.51
C TYR A 283 -7.44 -4.87 -49.42
N PHE A 284 -7.93 -4.57 -48.21
CA PHE A 284 -9.04 -3.65 -48.03
C PHE A 284 -8.71 -2.22 -48.52
N ILE A 285 -7.51 -1.71 -48.20
CA ILE A 285 -7.03 -0.41 -48.69
C ILE A 285 -6.89 -0.41 -50.22
N TYR A 286 -6.34 -1.49 -50.80
CA TYR A 286 -6.23 -1.65 -52.25
C TYR A 286 -7.61 -1.64 -52.94
N ALA A 287 -8.55 -2.46 -52.46
CA ALA A 287 -9.91 -2.53 -53.00
C ALA A 287 -10.64 -1.17 -52.91
N LEU A 288 -10.47 -0.45 -51.79
CA LEU A 288 -11.02 0.89 -51.61
C LEU A 288 -10.40 1.90 -52.61
N SER A 289 -9.10 1.81 -52.88
CA SER A 289 -8.43 2.69 -53.85
C SER A 289 -8.90 2.49 -55.29
N GLY A 290 -9.26 1.25 -55.67
CA GLY A 290 -9.89 0.95 -56.96
C GLY A 290 -11.30 1.57 -57.06
N PHE A 291 -12.11 1.45 -56.01
CA PHE A 291 -13.47 2.00 -55.97
C PHE A 291 -13.51 3.54 -56.03
N PHE A 292 -12.44 4.24 -55.62
CA PHE A 292 -12.29 5.69 -55.80
C PHE A 292 -11.59 6.10 -57.11
N SER A 293 -11.24 5.16 -57.98
CA SER A 293 -10.58 5.43 -59.27
C SER A 293 -11.53 5.26 -60.47
N ASP A 294 -12.50 4.33 -60.40
CA ASP A 294 -13.50 4.11 -61.45
C ASP A 294 -14.74 5.01 -61.26
N ASP A 295 -14.60 6.31 -61.53
CA ASP A 295 -15.74 7.24 -61.68
C ASP A 295 -15.54 8.18 -62.88
N SER A 296 -15.50 7.60 -64.09
CA SER A 296 -15.33 8.35 -65.36
C SER A 296 -15.82 7.60 -66.62
N ALA A 297 -17.03 7.03 -66.60
CA ALA A 297 -17.79 6.74 -67.82
C ALA A 297 -19.29 6.50 -67.55
N ALA A 298 -20.15 7.45 -67.92
CA ALA A 298 -21.60 7.23 -67.99
C ALA A 298 -22.01 6.79 -69.41
N GLY A 299 -22.83 5.74 -69.53
CA GLY A 299 -23.31 5.28 -70.83
C GLY A 299 -24.16 4.00 -70.78
N SER A 300 -25.48 4.16 -70.86
CA SER A 300 -26.46 3.10 -71.17
C SER A 300 -27.38 3.67 -72.25
N PRO A 301 -27.87 2.89 -73.24
CA PRO A 301 -29.13 2.15 -73.00
C PRO A 301 -29.32 0.83 -73.79
N ALA A 302 -30.38 0.09 -73.40
CA ALA A 302 -31.23 -0.79 -74.23
C ALA A 302 -30.64 -2.11 -74.81
N ALA A 303 -31.42 -3.17 -75.05
CA ALA A 303 -32.75 -3.60 -74.56
C ALA A 303 -33.00 -5.08 -74.98
N GLU A 304 -34.11 -5.67 -74.52
CA GLU A 304 -34.68 -6.99 -74.94
C GLU A 304 -33.86 -8.25 -74.55
N ASP A 305 -34.42 -9.44 -74.29
CA ASP A 305 -35.69 -9.86 -73.64
C ASP A 305 -35.48 -11.36 -73.21
N VAL A 306 -36.36 -12.21 -72.64
CA VAL A 306 -37.83 -12.28 -72.44
C VAL A 306 -38.13 -12.99 -71.10
N GLN A 307 -39.34 -12.75 -70.58
CA GLN A 307 -40.20 -13.70 -69.84
C GLN A 307 -40.18 -13.70 -68.30
N ALA A 308 -41.39 -13.78 -67.74
CA ALA A 308 -41.71 -13.66 -66.32
C ALA A 308 -42.33 -14.96 -65.78
N ASP A 309 -42.52 -15.01 -64.45
CA ASP A 309 -43.89 -15.22 -63.96
C ASP A 309 -44.13 -14.60 -62.56
N GLU A 310 -45.43 -14.44 -62.30
CA GLU A 310 -46.19 -13.93 -61.14
C GLU A 310 -45.71 -14.24 -59.70
N LEU A 311 -46.08 -13.48 -58.65
CA LEU A 311 -46.52 -12.07 -58.56
C LEU A 311 -46.30 -11.50 -57.13
N THR A 312 -45.90 -10.24 -57.09
CA THR A 312 -46.22 -9.14 -56.14
C THR A 312 -47.58 -9.28 -55.40
N SER A 313 -47.92 -8.65 -54.26
CA SER A 313 -47.56 -7.37 -53.61
C SER A 313 -48.18 -7.34 -52.17
N VAL A 314 -48.15 -6.31 -51.30
CA VAL A 314 -47.64 -4.91 -51.28
C VAL A 314 -47.04 -4.63 -49.87
N GLN A 315 -46.45 -3.45 -49.64
CA GLN A 315 -46.13 -2.91 -48.29
C GLN A 315 -47.12 -1.81 -47.87
N SER A 316 -47.19 -1.49 -46.57
CA SER A 316 -47.63 -0.19 -45.97
C SER A 316 -49.11 0.25 -46.24
N SER A 317 -49.79 1.07 -45.44
CA SER A 317 -49.39 2.13 -44.49
C SER A 317 -50.53 2.55 -43.53
N VAL A 318 -50.17 3.00 -42.32
CA VAL A 318 -50.72 4.16 -41.55
C VAL A 318 -52.26 4.30 -41.29
N ASP A 319 -52.57 4.43 -39.98
CA ASP A 319 -53.64 5.20 -39.30
C ASP A 319 -54.98 4.63 -38.76
N SER A 320 -55.25 5.08 -37.52
CA SER A 320 -56.51 5.45 -36.83
C SER A 320 -57.86 4.70 -37.00
N SER A 321 -58.20 3.92 -35.96
CA SER A 321 -59.47 4.05 -35.20
C SER A 321 -59.29 3.37 -33.82
N ARG A 322 -59.63 3.88 -32.61
CA ARG A 322 -60.64 4.83 -32.05
C ARG A 322 -61.86 4.09 -31.44
N LEU A 323 -62.26 4.52 -30.23
CA LEU A 323 -63.31 4.03 -29.31
C LEU A 323 -62.78 3.01 -28.25
N VAL A 324 -62.90 3.23 -26.92
CA VAL A 324 -64.07 3.52 -26.02
C VAL A 324 -64.87 2.22 -25.78
N SER A 325 -65.11 1.73 -24.55
CA SER A 325 -64.81 2.21 -23.17
C SER A 325 -64.54 0.99 -22.23
N ASP A 326 -64.58 0.94 -20.89
CA ASP A 326 -65.21 1.70 -19.77
C ASP A 326 -64.36 1.62 -18.46
N GLU A 327 -64.93 2.08 -17.34
CA GLU A 327 -64.36 2.20 -15.97
C GLU A 327 -64.50 0.87 -15.16
N GLU A 328 -64.21 0.69 -13.86
CA GLU A 328 -64.11 1.60 -12.71
C GLU A 328 -63.40 0.92 -11.48
N SER A 329 -63.38 1.62 -10.33
CA SER A 329 -63.23 1.11 -8.95
C SER A 329 -61.86 0.68 -8.38
N ALA A 330 -61.31 1.56 -7.55
CA ALA A 330 -60.51 1.25 -6.34
C ALA A 330 -61.48 0.96 -5.14
N PRO A 331 -61.12 0.93 -3.82
CA PRO A 331 -59.85 1.22 -3.15
C PRO A 331 -59.51 0.27 -1.94
N ARG A 332 -58.71 0.78 -0.97
CA ARG A 332 -58.40 0.27 0.40
C ARG A 332 -57.15 -0.61 0.55
N SER A 333 -56.39 -0.53 1.65
CA SER A 333 -56.34 0.52 2.70
C SER A 333 -55.06 0.44 3.56
N ASP A 334 -54.88 1.49 4.37
CA ASP A 334 -54.07 1.61 5.59
C ASP A 334 -52.54 1.77 5.47
N GLY A 335 -52.01 2.43 6.50
CA GLY A 335 -50.61 2.73 6.70
C GLY A 335 -50.32 2.86 8.19
N LEU A 336 -49.31 3.63 8.59
CA LEU A 336 -49.18 4.19 9.94
C LEU A 336 -48.21 5.38 9.89
N ALA A 337 -48.35 6.31 10.84
CA ALA A 337 -47.67 7.61 10.80
C ALA A 337 -46.97 7.96 12.12
N ALA A 338 -45.93 8.78 12.03
CA ALA A 338 -45.37 9.52 13.14
C ALA A 338 -45.00 10.94 12.67
N GLY A 339 -45.58 11.96 13.32
CA GLY A 339 -45.11 13.35 13.23
C GLY A 339 -44.26 13.70 14.46
N ARG A 340 -44.02 14.97 14.80
CA ARG A 340 -44.44 16.23 14.15
C ARG A 340 -43.51 17.35 14.67
N GLY A 341 -43.06 18.25 13.80
CA GLY A 341 -42.29 19.45 14.18
C GLY A 341 -42.56 20.56 13.17
N ASN A 342 -42.77 21.80 13.64
CA ASN A 342 -43.31 22.90 12.83
C ASN A 342 -42.28 24.01 12.61
N GLY A 343 -42.28 24.67 11.44
CA GLY A 343 -41.25 25.68 11.11
C GLY A 343 -41.38 26.34 9.73
N ASP A 344 -42.56 26.87 9.42
CA ASP A 344 -42.88 27.96 8.47
C ASP A 344 -42.42 27.95 6.99
N HIS A 345 -43.15 28.74 6.18
CA HIS A 345 -43.02 28.84 4.73
C HIS A 345 -42.00 29.89 4.28
N HIS A 346 -41.15 29.53 3.31
CA HIS A 346 -40.83 30.43 2.20
C HIS A 346 -40.83 29.67 0.87
N GLN A 347 -41.82 29.97 0.02
CA GLN A 347 -42.00 29.33 -1.28
C GLN A 347 -41.37 30.19 -2.40
N ALA A 348 -40.10 29.95 -2.69
CA ALA A 348 -39.40 30.58 -3.81
C ALA A 348 -39.54 29.74 -5.09
N THR A 349 -40.35 30.20 -6.04
CA THR A 349 -40.48 29.57 -7.36
C THR A 349 -39.41 30.09 -8.31
N GLY A 350 -38.35 29.30 -8.51
CA GLY A 350 -37.24 29.60 -9.42
C GLY A 350 -36.48 28.33 -9.84
N ALA A 351 -35.75 28.40 -10.95
CA ALA A 351 -35.03 27.26 -11.53
C ALA A 351 -33.85 26.77 -10.66
N ASP A 352 -33.52 25.48 -10.76
CA ASP A 352 -32.38 24.80 -10.12
C ASP A 352 -32.05 25.27 -8.69
N ALA A 353 -33.06 25.22 -7.82
CA ALA A 353 -32.92 25.51 -6.39
C ALA A 353 -32.03 24.45 -5.69
N VAL A 354 -30.72 24.70 -5.69
CA VAL A 354 -29.70 23.97 -4.92
C VAL A 354 -30.08 24.00 -3.43
N ARG A 355 -30.06 22.83 -2.78
CA ARG A 355 -30.53 22.65 -1.40
C ARG A 355 -29.37 22.37 -0.45
N LEU A 356 -29.41 22.95 0.74
CA LEU A 356 -28.48 22.61 1.81
C LEU A 356 -28.81 21.21 2.36
N GLY A 357 -27.88 20.27 2.22
CA GLY A 357 -28.02 18.89 2.70
C GLY A 357 -27.40 18.68 4.08
N GLY A 358 -27.85 17.65 4.80
CA GLY A 358 -27.21 17.19 6.04
C GLY A 358 -26.06 16.20 5.76
N LEU A 359 -25.13 16.06 6.70
CA LEU A 359 -23.93 15.22 6.59
C LEU A 359 -24.22 13.78 6.10
N ALA A 360 -25.27 13.14 6.64
CA ALA A 360 -25.69 11.79 6.26
C ALA A 360 -26.05 11.62 4.77
N SER A 361 -26.45 12.70 4.07
CA SER A 361 -26.72 12.65 2.62
C SER A 361 -25.43 12.50 1.80
N PHE A 362 -24.32 13.05 2.29
CA PHE A 362 -23.01 12.99 1.64
C PHE A 362 -22.27 11.72 2.04
N PHE A 363 -22.31 11.37 3.32
CA PHE A 363 -21.59 10.25 3.95
C PHE A 363 -22.59 9.15 4.39
N PRO A 364 -22.97 8.21 3.50
CA PRO A 364 -23.97 7.17 3.80
C PRO A 364 -23.43 6.03 4.70
N PHE A 365 -22.34 6.27 5.41
CA PHE A 365 -21.81 5.38 6.44
C PHE A 365 -22.44 5.80 7.77
N ASN A 366 -23.46 5.06 8.20
CA ASN A 366 -24.15 5.32 9.48
C ASN A 366 -23.13 5.34 10.63
N GLY A 367 -22.91 6.51 11.22
CA GLY A 367 -21.89 6.75 12.25
C GLY A 367 -21.19 8.11 12.13
N ALA A 368 -21.18 8.76 10.96
CA ALA A 368 -20.56 10.08 10.79
C ALA A 368 -21.28 11.19 11.58
N GLU A 369 -20.74 11.55 12.75
CA GLU A 369 -21.26 12.60 13.63
C GLU A 369 -20.83 13.99 13.16
N GLN A 370 -19.55 14.15 12.83
CA GLN A 370 -18.92 15.41 12.45
C GLN A 370 -17.88 15.17 11.35
N VAL A 371 -17.73 16.13 10.43
CA VAL A 371 -16.71 16.07 9.37
C VAL A 371 -16.01 17.42 9.25
N TYR A 372 -14.68 17.37 9.22
CA TYR A 372 -13.81 18.55 9.20
C TYR A 372 -12.83 18.50 8.03
N VAL A 373 -12.46 19.67 7.52
CA VAL A 373 -11.30 19.85 6.63
C VAL A 373 -10.04 19.64 7.45
N SER A 374 -9.22 18.64 7.10
CA SER A 374 -7.96 18.33 7.80
C SER A 374 -6.76 18.92 7.08
N SER A 375 -6.80 19.02 5.75
CA SER A 375 -5.88 19.80 4.94
C SER A 375 -6.39 19.99 3.51
N VAL A 376 -5.94 21.07 2.87
CA VAL A 376 -5.98 21.25 1.42
C VAL A 376 -4.54 21.13 0.90
N MET A 377 -4.33 20.34 -0.15
CA MET A 377 -3.05 20.18 -0.82
C MET A 377 -3.15 20.68 -2.25
N VAL A 378 -2.38 21.69 -2.61
CA VAL A 378 -2.31 22.21 -3.99
C VAL A 378 -1.04 21.69 -4.63
N SER A 379 -1.18 20.92 -5.72
CA SER A 379 -0.06 20.44 -6.53
C SER A 379 -0.05 21.13 -7.89
N ARG A 380 1.13 21.54 -8.37
CA ARG A 380 1.31 22.21 -9.68
C ARG A 380 2.28 21.41 -10.52
N THR A 381 1.88 21.03 -11.73
CA THR A 381 2.70 20.33 -12.72
C THR A 381 2.52 21.04 -14.06
N ASP A 382 3.43 21.96 -14.37
CA ASP A 382 3.65 22.72 -15.61
C ASP A 382 2.42 23.36 -16.29
N GLU A 383 1.45 22.58 -16.75
CA GLU A 383 0.19 23.02 -17.38
C GLU A 383 -1.05 22.83 -16.50
N LYS A 384 -0.95 22.16 -15.34
CA LYS A 384 -2.10 21.84 -14.47
C LYS A 384 -1.84 22.11 -13.00
N VAL A 385 -2.86 22.66 -12.34
CA VAL A 385 -2.99 22.72 -10.88
C VAL A 385 -4.01 21.64 -10.49
N ASP A 386 -3.62 20.71 -9.62
CA ASP A 386 -4.52 19.69 -9.09
C ASP A 386 -4.61 19.83 -7.57
N ILE A 387 -5.82 20.06 -7.08
CA ILE A 387 -6.12 20.31 -5.67
C ILE A 387 -6.69 19.04 -5.05
N ASP A 388 -6.14 18.60 -3.93
CA ASP A 388 -6.53 17.41 -3.16
C ASP A 388 -6.96 17.83 -1.75
N VAL A 389 -8.21 17.58 -1.38
CA VAL A 389 -8.71 17.78 0.00
C VAL A 389 -8.60 16.48 0.80
N LEU A 390 -8.17 16.59 2.05
CA LEU A 390 -8.25 15.56 3.09
C LEU A 390 -9.27 15.97 4.15
N LEU A 391 -10.30 15.16 4.34
CA LEU A 391 -11.33 15.32 5.36
C LEU A 391 -11.10 14.36 6.51
N LYS A 392 -11.32 14.82 7.75
CA LYS A 392 -11.42 14.01 8.95
C LYS A 392 -12.90 13.76 9.25
N VAL A 393 -13.31 12.50 9.33
CA VAL A 393 -14.66 12.06 9.72
C VAL A 393 -14.58 11.52 11.15
N VAL A 394 -15.42 12.05 12.04
CA VAL A 394 -15.56 11.61 13.44
C VAL A 394 -16.79 10.69 13.52
N THR A 395 -16.61 9.50 14.10
CA THR A 395 -17.70 8.56 14.43
C THR A 395 -17.50 8.01 15.84
N ASP A 396 -18.56 7.40 16.37
CA ASP A 396 -18.56 6.52 17.55
C ASP A 396 -17.38 5.52 17.62
N ALA A 397 -17.06 4.87 16.50
CA ALA A 397 -15.97 3.92 16.33
C ALA A 397 -14.59 4.57 16.12
N GLY A 398 -14.50 5.90 15.98
CA GLY A 398 -13.25 6.64 15.97
C GLY A 398 -13.10 7.66 14.82
N ASN A 399 -11.84 8.01 14.51
CA ASN A 399 -11.51 9.04 13.53
C ASN A 399 -11.03 8.40 12.22
N PHE A 400 -11.74 8.67 11.13
CA PHE A 400 -11.41 8.20 9.78
C PHE A 400 -10.97 9.38 8.90
N TYR A 401 -10.22 9.09 7.83
CA TYR A 401 -9.75 10.12 6.89
C TYR A 401 -10.18 9.78 5.46
N MET A 402 -10.84 10.73 4.79
CA MET A 402 -11.32 10.60 3.41
C MET A 402 -10.58 11.61 2.53
N ASN A 403 -9.99 11.15 1.44
CA ASN A 403 -9.37 12.01 0.42
C ASN A 403 -10.27 12.10 -0.83
N LYS A 404 -9.92 13.01 -1.73
CA LYS A 404 -10.49 13.18 -3.09
C LYS A 404 -10.94 11.88 -3.78
N LYS A 405 -10.14 10.82 -3.74
CA LYS A 405 -10.45 9.54 -4.39
C LYS A 405 -11.68 8.86 -3.78
N HIS A 406 -11.87 8.96 -2.46
CA HIS A 406 -13.05 8.43 -1.79
C HIS A 406 -14.30 9.26 -2.09
N LEU A 407 -14.18 10.60 -2.16
CA LEU A 407 -15.29 11.50 -2.50
C LEU A 407 -15.77 11.27 -3.95
N MET A 408 -14.85 11.16 -4.90
CA MET A 408 -15.17 10.85 -6.30
C MET A 408 -15.88 9.48 -6.45
N LEU A 409 -15.53 8.48 -5.63
CA LEU A 409 -16.18 7.16 -5.62
C LEU A 409 -17.60 7.19 -5.01
N THR A 410 -17.92 8.13 -4.12
CA THR A 410 -19.27 8.29 -3.53
C THR A 410 -20.16 9.28 -4.30
N GLY A 411 -19.69 9.79 -5.44
CA GLY A 411 -20.39 10.79 -6.26
C GLY A 411 -20.40 12.19 -5.63
N VAL A 412 -19.46 12.47 -4.71
CA VAL A 412 -19.31 13.78 -4.05
C VAL A 412 -18.21 14.56 -4.75
N THR A 413 -18.58 15.69 -5.35
CA THR A 413 -17.63 16.71 -5.82
C THR A 413 -17.36 17.72 -4.70
N TYR A 414 -16.32 18.53 -4.84
CA TYR A 414 -16.02 19.61 -3.90
C TYR A 414 -15.38 20.81 -4.59
N THR A 415 -15.54 21.97 -3.95
CA THR A 415 -14.93 23.25 -4.31
C THR A 415 -14.27 23.80 -3.05
N VAL A 416 -12.96 24.06 -3.11
CA VAL A 416 -12.26 24.78 -2.04
C VAL A 416 -12.59 26.27 -2.18
N LEU A 417 -13.03 26.89 -1.09
CA LEU A 417 -13.30 28.33 -1.01
C LEU A 417 -12.23 29.05 -0.19
N ASP A 418 -11.70 28.37 0.84
CA ASP A 418 -10.57 28.78 1.68
C ASP A 418 -9.87 27.50 2.20
N ASP A 419 -8.65 27.60 2.73
CA ASP A 419 -7.88 26.48 3.28
C ASP A 419 -8.64 25.77 4.43
N CYS A 420 -9.52 26.50 5.12
CA CYS A 420 -10.42 26.00 6.15
C CYS A 420 -11.92 26.10 5.80
N LEU A 421 -12.28 26.25 4.53
CA LEU A 421 -13.67 26.23 4.05
C LEU A 421 -13.81 25.50 2.72
N VAL A 422 -14.40 24.30 2.75
CA VAL A 422 -14.64 23.47 1.56
C VAL A 422 -16.13 23.21 1.38
N GLN A 423 -16.67 23.61 0.23
CA GLN A 423 -18.02 23.22 -0.18
C GLN A 423 -17.98 21.80 -0.78
N ILE A 424 -18.84 20.91 -0.32
CA ILE A 424 -19.08 19.60 -0.96
C ILE A 424 -20.44 19.62 -1.67
N GLN A 425 -20.55 18.91 -2.79
CA GLN A 425 -21.77 18.83 -3.60
C GLN A 425 -22.06 17.39 -4.05
N LYS A 426 -23.34 17.02 -4.07
CA LYS A 426 -23.84 15.71 -4.51
C LYS A 426 -25.20 15.88 -5.20
N GLY A 427 -25.19 15.94 -6.52
CA GLY A 427 -26.37 16.38 -7.29
C GLY A 427 -26.76 17.82 -6.96
N GLN A 428 -28.03 18.05 -6.60
CA GLN A 428 -28.53 19.35 -6.15
C GLN A 428 -28.29 19.65 -4.65
N LEU A 429 -27.64 18.75 -3.89
CA LEU A 429 -27.32 18.98 -2.48
C LEU A 429 -25.93 19.61 -2.32
N ILE A 430 -25.81 20.67 -1.52
CA ILE A 430 -24.53 21.25 -1.06
C ILE A 430 -24.40 21.18 0.46
N HIS A 431 -23.17 21.21 0.96
CA HIS A 431 -22.85 21.39 2.38
C HIS A 431 -21.48 22.04 2.52
N PHE A 432 -21.21 22.74 3.63
CA PHE A 432 -19.94 23.42 3.88
C PHE A 432 -19.22 22.75 5.05
N LEU A 433 -17.94 22.44 4.85
CA LEU A 433 -17.06 21.85 5.85
C LEU A 433 -16.01 22.88 6.27
N THR A 434 -15.75 22.97 7.57
CA THR A 434 -14.72 23.82 8.16
C THR A 434 -13.55 23.00 8.70
N CYS A 435 -12.43 23.65 9.04
CA CYS A 435 -11.45 23.07 9.96
C CYS A 435 -12.07 22.74 11.34
N PRO A 436 -11.43 21.86 12.16
CA PRO A 436 -11.84 21.64 13.54
C PRO A 436 -11.79 22.93 14.36
N PRO A 437 -12.69 23.12 15.36
CA PRO A 437 -12.56 24.22 16.30
C PRO A 437 -11.29 24.05 17.15
N HIS A 438 -10.62 25.16 17.47
CA HIS A 438 -9.48 25.14 18.38
C HIS A 438 -9.95 24.86 19.81
N GLU A 439 -9.49 23.75 20.41
CA GLU A 439 -9.62 23.55 21.85
C GLU A 439 -8.72 24.54 22.59
N ASN A 440 -9.32 25.46 23.33
CA ASN A 440 -8.62 26.32 24.27
C ASN A 440 -8.20 25.49 25.50
N GLY A 441 -7.05 24.82 25.41
CA GLY A 441 -6.49 24.04 26.52
C GLY A 441 -6.29 24.91 27.77
N GLY A 442 -7.05 24.62 28.84
CA GLY A 442 -7.25 25.60 29.92
C GLY A 442 -7.50 25.03 31.32
N SER A 443 -7.11 23.78 31.61
CA SER A 443 -7.36 23.17 32.93
C SER A 443 -6.36 22.09 33.39
N GLN A 444 -5.06 22.28 33.14
CA GLN A 444 -4.04 21.71 34.04
C GLN A 444 -3.07 22.78 34.54
N GLN A 445 -2.60 22.57 35.78
CA GLN A 445 -1.83 23.55 36.55
C GLN A 445 -0.38 23.56 36.10
N PHE A 446 0.24 24.74 35.93
CA PHE A 446 1.63 24.95 36.34
C PHE A 446 1.92 26.43 36.62
N ALA A 447 1.47 26.89 37.79
CA ALA A 447 1.84 28.20 38.32
C ALA A 447 3.18 28.10 39.08
N LYS A 448 4.33 28.22 38.38
CA LYS A 448 5.57 28.85 38.91
C LYS A 448 6.72 28.94 37.89
N SER A 449 7.60 29.91 38.17
CA SER A 449 8.98 30.13 37.68
C SER A 449 9.24 30.32 36.17
N GLY A 450 9.78 31.50 35.85
CA GLY A 450 10.87 31.63 34.88
C GLY A 450 10.48 31.95 33.43
N GLY A 451 10.12 33.22 33.16
CA GLY A 451 9.96 33.68 31.77
C GLY A 451 11.29 33.94 31.07
N VAL A 452 11.39 33.54 29.80
CA VAL A 452 12.36 34.06 28.81
C VAL A 452 11.55 34.44 27.58
N ASN A 453 11.87 35.58 26.97
CA ASN A 453 11.12 36.13 25.84
C ASN A 453 11.44 35.37 24.54
N LEU A 454 10.44 35.17 23.67
CA LEU A 454 10.62 34.63 22.32
C LEU A 454 9.92 35.55 21.32
N ASP A 455 10.72 36.19 20.46
CA ASP A 455 10.22 37.08 19.41
C ASP A 455 9.50 36.29 18.30
N PRO A 456 8.49 36.88 17.63
CA PRO A 456 7.69 36.18 16.62
C PRO A 456 8.51 35.91 15.35
N ILE A 457 8.60 34.63 14.96
CA ILE A 457 9.28 34.20 13.73
C ILE A 457 8.49 34.68 12.50
N GLU A 458 9.13 35.48 11.65
CA GLU A 458 8.54 35.97 10.40
C GLU A 458 8.27 34.83 9.41
N LYS A 459 7.15 34.90 8.68
CA LYS A 459 6.83 33.94 7.61
C LYS A 459 7.65 34.26 6.35
N PRO A 460 8.36 33.29 5.74
CA PRO A 460 9.03 33.52 4.47
C PRO A 460 8.00 33.74 3.35
N GLN A 461 8.20 34.79 2.54
CA GLN A 461 7.39 35.01 1.34
C GLN A 461 7.81 34.05 0.22
N ILE A 462 6.82 33.44 -0.43
CA ILE A 462 7.04 32.58 -1.61
C ILE A 462 7.06 33.47 -2.85
N ALA A 463 8.22 33.57 -3.50
CA ALA A 463 8.35 34.27 -4.77
C ALA A 463 7.73 33.44 -5.91
N LEU A 464 6.90 34.07 -6.73
CA LEU A 464 6.31 33.46 -7.93
C LEU A 464 7.22 33.67 -9.15
N PHE A 465 7.73 32.56 -9.68
CA PHE A 465 8.06 32.36 -11.09
C PHE A 465 7.61 30.95 -11.48
#